data_AF-A0A372JGD6-F1
#
_entry.id   AF-A0A372JGD6-F1
#
_cell.length_a   1.000
_cell.length_b   1.000
_cell.length_c   1.000
_cell.angle_alpha   90.00
_cell.angle_beta   90.00
_cell.angle_gamma   90.00
#
_symmetry.space_group_name_H-M   'P 1'
#
loop_
_entity.id
_entity.type
_entity.pdbx_description
1 polymer ?
#
loop_
_entity_poly.entity_id
_entity_poly.type
_entity_poly.pdbx_seq_one_letter_code
_entity_poly.pdbx_strand_id
1 'polypeptide(L)' 'MRRHHLATLAYEVEARGLRCRLAGPDEMVLGVVGPVTRRQIMVVATPVGSGWSYLWSGGGMADVARVSGVADQLARLLS' A
#
# COMPACT_ATOMS: atom_id res chain seq x y z
N MET A 1 -9.40 -4.94 -10.93
CA MET A 1 -9.62 -4.88 -9.46
C MET A 1 -8.33 -4.65 -8.68
N ARG A 2 -7.34 -5.55 -8.70
CA ARG A 2 -6.05 -5.37 -8.00
C ARG A 2 -5.40 -3.99 -8.19
N ARG A 3 -5.12 -3.62 -9.45
CA ARG A 3 -4.54 -2.33 -9.83
C ARG A 3 -5.35 -1.14 -9.31
N HIS A 4 -6.68 -1.25 -9.33
CA HIS A 4 -7.56 -0.20 -8.80
C HIS A 4 -7.36 -0.04 -7.28
N HIS A 5 -7.36 -1.12 -6.51
CA HIS A 5 -7.06 -1.03 -5.07
C HIS A 5 -5.67 -0.43 -4.80
N LEU A 6 -4.64 -0.87 -5.53
CA LEU A 6 -3.30 -0.31 -5.37
C LEU A 6 -3.22 1.17 -5.75
N ALA A 7 -3.93 1.60 -6.79
CA ALA A 7 -4.02 3.02 -7.17
C ALA A 7 -4.76 3.85 -6.12
N THR A 8 -5.83 3.33 -5.51
CA THR A 8 -6.52 4.01 -4.40
C THR A 8 -5.59 4.15 -3.19
N LEU A 9 -4.84 3.10 -2.85
CA LEU A 9 -3.86 3.18 -1.78
C LEU A 9 -2.72 4.16 -2.12
N ALA A 10 -2.25 4.19 -3.36
CA ALA A 10 -1.24 5.13 -3.84
C ALA A 10 -1.65 6.58 -3.58
N TYR A 11 -2.88 6.94 -3.94
CA TYR A 11 -3.44 8.27 -3.67
C TYR A 11 -3.43 8.61 -2.17
N GLU A 12 -3.86 7.69 -1.32
CA GLU A 12 -3.93 7.90 0.13
C GLU A 12 -2.53 8.03 0.79
N VAL A 13 -1.54 7.27 0.34
CA VAL A 13 -0.16 7.36 0.89
C VAL A 13 0.54 8.64 0.43
N GLU A 14 0.29 9.09 -0.81
CA GLU A 14 0.81 10.37 -1.32
C GLU A 14 0.21 11.56 -0.58
N ALA A 15 -1.10 11.51 -0.25
CA ALA A 15 -1.75 12.50 0.59
C ALA A 15 -1.13 12.62 2.00
N ARG A 16 -0.39 11.59 2.45
CA ARG A 16 0.37 11.56 3.72
C ARG A 16 1.84 11.93 3.56
N GLY A 17 2.25 12.38 2.38
CA GLY A 17 3.61 12.80 2.08
C GLY A 17 4.59 11.65 1.83
N LEU A 18 4.10 10.42 1.69
CA LEU A 18 4.93 9.29 1.25
C LEU A 18 5.12 9.36 -0.27
N ARG A 19 6.24 8.83 -0.75
CA ARG A 19 6.44 8.63 -2.19
C ARG A 19 6.01 7.22 -2.54
N CYS A 20 5.33 7.02 -3.66
CA CYS A 20 4.95 5.69 -4.08
C CYS A 20 5.13 5.47 -5.58
N ARG A 21 5.19 4.20 -5.99
CA ARG A 21 5.24 3.79 -7.39
C ARG A 21 4.65 2.40 -7.56
N LEU A 22 3.79 2.24 -8.57
CA LEU A 22 3.36 0.93 -9.03
C LEU A 22 4.49 0.23 -9.78
N ALA A 23 4.71 -1.05 -9.47
CA ALA A 23 5.82 -1.85 -9.96
C ALA A 23 5.39 -3.31 -10.20
N GLY A 24 6.26 -4.05 -10.88
CA GLY A 24 6.06 -5.45 -11.25
C GLY A 24 5.29 -5.63 -12.56
N PRO A 25 5.22 -6.87 -13.08
CA PRO A 25 4.37 -7.18 -14.22
C PRO A 25 2.93 -6.77 -13.89
N ASP A 26 2.25 -6.14 -14.84
CA ASP A 26 0.87 -5.63 -14.72
C ASP A 26 0.62 -4.68 -13.54
N GLU A 27 1.64 -3.96 -13.04
CA GLU A 27 1.51 -2.98 -11.95
C GLU A 27 0.87 -3.56 -10.67
N MET A 28 1.20 -4.83 -10.38
CA MET A 28 0.56 -5.60 -9.30
C MET A 28 1.13 -5.36 -7.90
N VAL A 29 2.15 -4.51 -7.78
CA VAL A 29 2.81 -4.17 -6.51
C VAL A 29 2.88 -2.65 -6.38
N LEU A 30 2.63 -2.12 -5.18
CA LEU A 30 2.89 -0.73 -4.83
C LEU A 30 4.12 -0.66 -3.93
N GLY A 31 5.19 -0.02 -4.41
CA GLY A 31 6.32 0.36 -3.58
C GLY A 31 6.04 1.69 -2.90
N VAL A 32 6.11 1.75 -1.57
CA VAL A 32 5.90 2.97 -0.76
C VAL A 32 7.20 3.29 -0.02
N VAL A 33 7.66 4.53 -0.10
CA VAL A 33 8.95 4.99 0.44
C VAL A 33 8.75 6.15 1.40
N GLY A 34 9.34 6.02 2.59
CA GLY A 34 9.40 7.09 3.59
C GLY A 34 10.32 8.24 3.15
N PRO A 35 9.90 9.51 3.28
CA PRO A 35 10.68 10.65 2.80
C PRO A 35 11.99 10.85 3.60
N VAL A 36 11.96 10.57 4.90
CA VAL A 36 13.09 10.78 5.82
C VAL A 36 13.95 9.52 5.94
N THR A 37 13.33 8.40 6.33
CA THR A 37 14.05 7.15 6.61
C THR A 37 14.56 6.45 5.36
N ARG A 38 14.04 6.82 4.17
CA ARG A 38 14.25 6.11 2.88
C ARG A 38 13.90 4.62 2.92
N ARG A 39 13.23 4.16 3.98
CA ARG A 39 12.73 2.78 4.07
C ARG A 39 11.65 2.59 3.03
N GLN A 40 11.59 1.39 2.49
CA GLN A 40 10.61 1.00 1.49
C GLN A 40 9.79 -0.18 2.00
N ILE A 41 8.49 -0.11 1.79
CA ILE A 41 7.55 -1.20 1.99
C ILE A 41 6.92 -1.55 0.64
N MET A 42 6.82 -2.84 0.35
CA MET A 42 6.06 -3.33 -0.80
C MET A 42 4.68 -3.73 -0.34
N VAL A 43 3.65 -3.29 -1.05
CA VAL A 43 2.25 -3.62 -0.80
C VAL A 43 1.68 -4.34 -2.03
N VAL A 44 0.94 -5.41 -1.80
CA VAL A 44 0.15 -6.10 -2.83
C VAL A 44 -1.31 -6.11 -2.43
N ALA A 45 -2.21 -6.13 -3.40
CA ALA A 45 -3.62 -6.39 -3.17
C ALA A 45 -3.93 -7.83 -3.61
N THR A 46 -4.41 -8.65 -2.68
CA THR A 46 -4.71 -10.06 -2.92
C THR A 46 -6.19 -10.34 -2.67
N PRO A 47 -6.84 -11.22 -3.45
CA PRO A 47 -8.14 -11.73 -3.09
C PRO A 47 -8.04 -12.54 -1.79
N VAL A 48 -9.00 -12.37 -0.88
CA VAL A 48 -9.15 -13.15 0.37
C VAL A 48 -10.63 -13.46 0.55
N GLY A 49 -11.01 -14.74 0.42
CA GLY A 49 -12.42 -15.14 0.43
C GLY A 49 -13.20 -14.46 -0.71
N SER A 50 -14.27 -13.74 -0.36
CA SER A 50 -15.08 -12.95 -1.31
C SER A 50 -14.58 -11.49 -1.48
N GLY A 51 -13.55 -11.08 -0.74
CA GLY A 51 -13.06 -9.70 -0.71
C GLY A 51 -11.62 -9.56 -1.18
N TRP A 52 -11.05 -8.39 -0.87
CA TRP A 52 -9.65 -8.07 -1.16
C TRP A 52 -8.98 -7.53 0.11
N SER A 53 -7.70 -7.86 0.26
CA SER A 53 -6.87 -7.32 1.34
C SER A 53 -5.58 -6.76 0.77
N TYR A 54 -5.09 -5.68 1.38
CA TYR A 54 -3.70 -5.27 1.27
C TYR A 54 -2.83 -6.16 2.13
N LEU A 55 -1.70 -6.56 1.59
CA LEU A 55 -0.61 -7.25 2.29
C LEU A 55 0.66 -6.45 2.08
N TRP A 56 1.47 -6.27 3.11
CA TRP A 56 2.74 -5.58 2.95
C TRP A 56 3.88 -6.21 3.72
N SER A 57 5.10 -5.98 3.21
CA SER A 57 6.34 -6.45 3.84
C SER A 57 6.46 -5.93 5.27
N GLY A 58 6.77 -6.82 6.21
CA GLY A 58 6.72 -6.53 7.65
C GLY A 58 5.52 -7.17 8.38
N GLY A 59 4.70 -7.96 7.67
CA GLY A 59 3.69 -8.85 8.28
C GLY A 59 2.32 -8.22 8.49
N GLY A 60 2.03 -7.07 7.88
CA GLY A 60 0.73 -6.44 7.99
C GLY A 60 -0.26 -6.87 6.90
N MET A 61 -1.53 -7.04 7.31
CA MET A 61 -2.65 -7.31 6.42
C MET A 61 -3.85 -6.45 6.86
N ALA A 62 -4.59 -5.91 5.90
CA ALA A 62 -5.83 -5.20 6.17
C ALA A 62 -6.77 -5.22 4.96
N ASP A 63 -8.08 -5.16 5.23
CA ASP A 63 -9.12 -5.07 4.20
C ASP A 63 -8.94 -3.80 3.34
N VAL A 64 -9.16 -3.91 2.03
CA VAL A 64 -9.08 -2.77 1.10
C VAL A 64 -10.09 -1.66 1.41
N ALA A 65 -11.20 -1.97 2.06
CA ALA A 65 -12.20 -1.00 2.52
C ALA A 65 -11.65 -0.05 3.60
N ARG A 66 -10.55 -0.41 4.26
CA ARG A 66 -9.89 0.43 5.29
C ARG A 66 -8.71 1.23 4.73
N VAL A 67 -8.73 1.57 3.44
CA VAL A 67 -7.60 2.17 2.71
C VAL A 67 -6.92 3.34 3.42
N SER A 68 -7.67 4.29 3.98
CA SER A 68 -7.09 5.42 4.73
C SER A 68 -6.37 4.97 6.00
N GLY A 69 -6.94 4.02 6.75
CA GLY A 69 -6.28 3.47 7.94
C GLY A 69 -5.02 2.67 7.61
N VAL A 70 -4.99 2.01 6.45
CA VAL A 70 -3.78 1.35 5.94
C VAL A 70 -2.71 2.37 5.59
N ALA A 71 -3.08 3.45 4.91
CA ALA A 71 -2.15 4.52 4.59
C ALA A 71 -1.60 5.21 5.86
N ASP A 72 -2.41 5.42 6.90
CA ASP A 72 -1.95 5.91 8.20
C ASP A 72 -0.94 4.97 8.84
N GLN A 73 -1.17 3.66 8.76
CA GLN A 73 -0.26 2.66 9.30
C GLN A 73 1.07 2.62 8.55
N LEU A 74 1.04 2.69 7.22
CA LEU A 74 2.25 2.77 6.40
C LEU A 74 3.05 4.04 6.71
N ALA A 75 2.37 5.18 6.91
CA ALA A 75 3.03 6.42 7.33
C ALA A 75 3.74 6.27 8.67
N ARG A 76 3.10 5.67 9.68
CA ARG A 76 3.75 5.39 10.98
C ARG A 76 4.92 4.41 10.90
N LEU A 77 4.89 3.47 9.95
CA LEU A 77 6.00 2.52 9.77
C LEU A 77 7.19 3.13 9.03
N LEU A 78 6.97 4.21 8.26
CA LEU A 78 7.95 4.82 7.36
C LEU A 78 8.41 6.22 7.82
N SER A 79 7.76 6.80 8.83
CA SER A 79 8.15 8.03 9.53
C SER A 79 9.47 7.90 10.27
#